data_AF-A0A419ACE2-F1
#
_entry.id   AF-A0A419ACE2-F1
#
_cell.length_a   1.000
_cell.length_b   1.000
_cell.length_c   1.000
_cell.angle_alpha   90.00
_cell.angle_beta   90.00
_cell.angle_gamma   90.00
#
_symmetry.space_group_name_H-M   'P 1'
#
loop_
_entity.id
_entity.type
_entity.pdbx_description
1 polymer ?
#
loop_
_entity_poly.entity_id
_entity_poly.type
_entity_poly.pdbx_seq_one_letter_code
_entity_poly.pdbx_strand_id
1 'polypeptide(L)' 'MRFHPKGYGGQRRSPDEVKRDGWREQGLLAVSVDDQRLTWPERELVEQLGTRLYGPRPAEDLRHG' A
#
# COMPACT_ATOMS: atom_id res chain seq x y z
N MET A 1 -16.90 -30.54 11.90
CA MET A 1 -16.09 -29.61 12.73
C MET A 1 -15.06 -28.94 11.83
N ARG A 2 -15.11 -27.60 11.67
CA ARG A 2 -14.20 -26.84 10.80
C ARG A 2 -13.09 -26.26 11.67
N PHE A 3 -11.88 -26.81 11.54
CA PHE A 3 -10.70 -26.38 12.29
C PHE A 3 -10.19 -25.07 11.69
N HIS A 4 -10.32 -23.97 12.43
CA HIS A 4 -9.61 -22.72 12.12
C HIS A 4 -8.36 -22.68 13.00
N PRO A 5 -7.14 -22.67 12.43
CA PRO A 5 -5.94 -22.53 13.25
C PRO A 5 -5.93 -21.16 13.93
N LYS A 6 -6.00 -21.16 15.27
CA LYS A 6 -5.71 -20.00 16.12
C LYS A 6 -4.20 -19.73 16.03
N GLY A 7 -3.82 -18.71 15.28
CA GLY A 7 -2.41 -18.33 15.12
C GLY A 7 -2.16 -16.96 14.50
N TYR A 8 -3.09 -16.41 13.71
CA TYR A 8 -3.00 -15.01 13.24
C TYR A 8 -3.62 -14.04 14.25
N GLY A 9 -3.18 -14.16 15.51
CA GLY A 9 -3.69 -13.45 16.67
C GLY A 9 -2.60 -12.76 17.49
N GLY A 10 -1.50 -12.33 16.86
CA GLY A 10 -0.84 -11.11 17.34
C GLY A 10 -1.78 -9.95 17.04
N GLN A 11 -1.85 -8.91 17.88
CA GLN A 11 -2.54 -7.66 17.53
C GLN A 11 -2.25 -7.35 16.07
N ARG A 12 -3.27 -7.39 15.20
CA ARG A 12 -3.08 -6.99 13.81
C ARG A 12 -2.59 -5.55 13.91
N ARG A 13 -1.29 -5.35 13.67
CA ARG A 13 -0.74 -4.00 13.55
C ARG A 13 -1.63 -3.30 12.56
N SER A 14 -2.15 -2.15 12.96
CA SER A 14 -2.99 -1.35 12.10
C SER A 14 -2.22 -1.10 10.79
N PRO A 15 -2.88 -0.99 9.64
CA PRO A 15 -2.19 -0.74 8.37
C PRO A 15 -1.25 0.47 8.45
N ASP A 16 -1.58 1.49 9.25
CA ASP A 16 -0.70 2.62 9.55
C ASP A 16 0.54 2.24 10.36
N GLU A 17 0.43 1.35 11.34
CA GLU A 17 1.57 0.84 12.11
C GLU A 17 2.52 0.03 11.21
N VAL A 18 1.98 -0.82 10.34
CA VAL A 18 2.79 -1.59 9.38
C VAL A 18 3.53 -0.68 8.40
N LYS A 19 2.87 0.37 7.88
CA LYS A 19 3.51 1.35 7.00
C LYS A 19 4.61 2.13 7.71
N ARG A 20 4.37 2.51 8.98
CA ARG A 20 5.31 3.27 9.79
C ARG A 20 6.54 2.45 10.16
N ASP A 21 6.35 1.21 10.60
CA ASP A 21 7.46 0.29 10.91
C ASP A 21 8.22 -0.07 9.63
N GLY A 22 7.51 -0.37 8.53
CA GLY A 22 8.12 -0.62 7.23
C GLY A 22 9.04 0.53 6.78
N TRP A 23 8.60 1.78 6.98
CA TRP A 23 9.42 2.94 6.66
C TRP A 23 10.63 3.08 7.59
N ARG A 24 10.43 2.94 8.91
CA ARG A 24 11.47 3.17 9.91
C ARG A 24 12.53 2.08 9.95
N GLU A 25 12.14 0.83 9.80
CA GLU A 25 13.01 -0.33 10.01
C GLU A 25 13.54 -0.91 8.70
N GLN A 26 12.78 -0.81 7.60
CA GLN A 26 13.11 -1.46 6.33
C GLN A 26 13.25 -0.48 5.16
N GLY A 27 12.94 0.80 5.36
CA GLY A 27 12.91 1.80 4.28
C GLY A 27 11.81 1.55 3.24
N LEU A 28 10.76 0.79 3.59
CA LEU A 28 9.65 0.44 2.71
C LEU A 28 8.44 1.31 2.97
N LEU A 29 7.92 1.97 1.93
CA LEU A 29 6.73 2.80 2.00
C LEU A 29 5.63 2.26 1.08
N ALA A 30 4.48 1.88 1.66
CA ALA A 30 3.27 1.57 0.90
C ALA A 30 2.32 2.79 0.90
N VAL A 31 2.34 3.55 -0.18
CA VAL A 31 1.53 4.77 -0.39
C VAL A 31 0.56 4.58 -1.54
N SER A 32 -0.66 5.14 -1.42
CA SER A 32 -1.61 5.17 -2.52
C SER A 32 -1.25 6.32 -3.47
N VAL A 33 -1.38 6.11 -4.78
CA VAL A 33 -1.15 7.16 -5.79
C VAL A 33 -2.14 8.31 -5.61
N ASP A 34 -3.35 8.03 -5.12
CA ASP A 34 -4.41 9.01 -4.86
C ASP A 34 -4.43 9.55 -3.42
N ASP A 35 -3.40 9.30 -2.61
CA ASP A 35 -3.36 9.81 -1.23
C ASP A 35 -3.49 11.35 -1.22
N GLN A 36 -4.48 11.87 -0.51
CA GLN A 36 -4.79 13.30 -0.45
C GLN A 36 -3.68 14.13 0.19
N ARG A 37 -2.76 13.48 0.92
CA ARG A 37 -1.57 14.13 1.50
C ARG A 37 -0.47 14.39 0.47
N LEU A 38 -0.51 13.73 -0.68
CA LEU A 38 0.43 13.95 -1.77
C LEU A 38 -0.07 15.07 -2.69
N THR A 39 0.81 16.05 -2.93
CA THR A 39 0.64 17.05 -3.98
C THR A 39 0.66 16.38 -5.36
N TRP A 40 0.09 17.06 -6.36
CA TRP A 40 0.09 16.56 -7.74
C TRP A 40 1.47 16.06 -8.23
N PRO A 41 2.59 16.79 -8.06
CA PRO A 41 3.90 16.29 -8.51
C PRO A 41 4.38 15.08 -7.71
N GLU A 42 4.04 14.96 -6.43
CA GLU A 42 4.41 13.78 -5.63
C GLU A 42 3.64 12.53 -6.08
N ARG A 43 2.36 12.69 -6.44
CA ARG A 43 1.56 11.60 -7.01
C ARG A 43 2.16 11.11 -8.33
N GLU A 44 2.53 12.05 -9.18
CA GLU A 44 3.17 11.79 -10.47
C GLU A 44 4.49 11.03 -10.29
N LEU A 45 5.33 11.46 -9.35
CA LEU A 45 6.56 10.76 -9.01
C LEU A 45 6.31 9.31 -8.54
N VAL A 46 5.32 9.09 -7.66
CA VAL A 46 4.96 7.75 -7.18
C VAL A 46 4.48 6.87 -8.34
N GLU A 47 3.66 7.41 -9.24
CA GLU A 47 3.18 6.69 -10.42
C GLU A 47 4.31 6.35 -11.40
N GLN A 48 5.23 7.28 -11.66
CA GLN A 48 6.41 7.04 -12.49
C GLN A 48 7.32 5.96 -11.90
N LEU A 49 7.58 6.03 -10.58
CA LEU A 49 8.40 5.04 -9.89
C LEU A 49 7.72 3.67 -9.92
N GLY A 50 6.42 3.61 -9.63
CA GLY A 50 5.64 2.38 -9.73
C GLY A 50 5.68 1.79 -11.13
N THR A 51 5.46 2.62 -12.16
CA THR A 51 5.47 2.20 -13.57
C THR A 51 6.84 1.71 -14.01
N ARG A 52 7.92 2.39 -13.57
CA ARG A 52 9.29 1.99 -13.89
C ARG A 52 9.67 0.66 -13.22
N LEU A 53 9.28 0.47 -11.96
CA LEU A 53 9.69 -0.69 -11.17
C LEU A 53 8.82 -1.93 -11.43
N TYR A 54 7.54 -1.75 -11.71
CA TYR A 54 6.55 -2.84 -11.78
C TYR A 54 5.76 -2.87 -13.09
N GLY A 55 6.04 -1.96 -14.02
CA GLY A 55 5.30 -1.82 -15.27
C GLY A 55 4.04 -0.97 -15.11
N PRO A 56 3.38 -0.61 -16.24
CA PRO A 56 2.17 0.19 -16.22
C PRO A 56 1.09 -0.51 -15.38
N ARG A 57 0.45 0.25 -14.48
CA ARG A 57 -0.68 -0.27 -13.73
C ARG A 57 -1.79 -0.60 -14.74
N PRO A 58 -2.41 -1.80 -14.69
CA PRO A 58 -3.58 -2.06 -15.51
C PRO A 58 -4.60 -0.96 -15.23
N ALA A 59 -5.14 -0.36 -16.30
CA ALA A 59 -6.24 0.58 -16.21
C ALA A 59 -7.50 -0.19 -15.78
N GLU A 60 -7.53 -0.68 -14.54
CA GLU A 60 -8.74 -1.16 -13.90
C GLU A 60 -9.55 0.07 -13.51
N ASP A 61 -10.37 0.48 -14.47
CA ASP A 61 -11.73 0.95 -14.29
C ASP A 61 -12.00 1.53 -12.88
N LEU A 62 -11.90 2.87 -12.79
CA LEU A 62 -12.53 3.70 -11.77
C LEU A 62 -14.08 3.56 -11.75
N ARG A 63 -14.63 2.40 -12.17
CA ARG A 63 -16.04 2.03 -12.05
C ARG A 63 -16.16 0.77 -11.20
N HIS A 64 -16.02 0.96 -9.90
CA HIS A 64 -16.96 0.30 -9.01
C HIS A 64 -17.64 1.41 -8.23
N GLY A 65 -18.94 1.59 -8.54
CA GLY A 65 -19.83 2.53 -7.87
C GLY A 65 -20.35 2.01 -6.54
#